data_AF-A0A7C3UJT0-F1
#
_entry.id   AF-A0A7C3UJT0-F1
#
_cell.length_a   1.000
_cell.length_b   1.000
_cell.length_c   1.000
_cell.angle_alpha   90.00
_cell.angle_beta   90.00
_cell.angle_gamma   90.00
#
_symmetry.space_group_name_H-M   'P 1'
#
loop_
_entity.id
_entity.type
_entity.pdbx_description
1 polymer ?
#
loop_
_entity_poly.entity_id
_entity_poly.type
_entity_poly.pdbx_seq_one_letter_code
_entity_poly.pdbx_strand_id
1 'polypeptide(L)'
;MNNIPSKSKFYLITGDYGFEDIIKEWFPALTNSYSINTIQGTEWLNDFYNKLLYSYPFNSCDSKDTLCLYIVIEQSIKNCDYIYLYTEDNLQTGNDPCIYFKLHEYFNNKDKFELIYDKNSIIIYKILSK
;
A
#
# COMPACT_ATOMS: atom_id res chain seq x y z
N MET A 1 5.17 20.98 12.12
CA MET A 1 5.21 20.20 10.86
C MET A 1 5.89 18.89 11.18
N ASN A 2 5.14 17.79 11.24
CA ASN A 2 5.73 16.46 11.35
C ASN A 2 6.06 16.02 9.93
N ASN A 3 7.31 16.25 9.52
CA ASN A 3 7.77 15.77 8.23
C ASN A 3 8.02 14.27 8.33
N ILE A 4 7.56 13.52 7.33
CA ILE A 4 7.94 12.12 7.15
C ILE A 4 9.46 12.09 6.90
N PRO A 5 10.24 11.30 7.65
CA PRO A 5 11.68 11.19 7.43
C PRO A 5 12.01 10.77 6.00
N SER A 6 13.11 11.28 5.44
CA SER A 6 13.63 10.77 4.17
C SER A 6 13.98 9.29 4.29
N LYS A 7 13.88 8.54 3.18
CA LYS A 7 14.21 7.10 3.14
C LYS A 7 13.32 6.21 4.01
N SER A 8 12.12 6.69 4.38
CA SER A 8 11.11 5.85 5.01
C SER A 8 10.58 4.78 4.05
N LYS A 9 10.09 3.67 4.60
CA LYS A 9 9.56 2.53 3.84
C LYS A 9 8.04 2.56 3.81
N PHE A 10 7.49 2.54 2.61
CA PHE A 10 6.07 2.58 2.34
C PHE A 10 5.57 1.27 1.74
N TYR A 11 4.36 0.90 2.15
CA TYR A 11 3.50 0.00 1.40
C TYR A 11 2.42 0.80 0.68
N LEU A 12 2.36 0.71 -0.64
CA LEU A 12 1.46 1.52 -1.48
C LEU A 12 0.23 0.71 -1.88
N ILE A 13 -0.97 1.22 -1.56
CA ILE A 13 -2.27 0.65 -1.92
C ILE A 13 -2.98 1.65 -2.83
N THR A 14 -2.85 1.42 -4.12
CA THR A 14 -3.16 2.35 -5.22
C THR A 14 -4.21 1.81 -6.19
N GLY A 15 -4.63 0.55 -5.99
CA GLY A 15 -5.66 -0.20 -6.73
C GLY A 15 -5.33 -0.58 -8.16
N ASP A 16 -4.33 0.06 -8.77
CA ASP A 16 -3.67 -0.44 -9.95
C ASP A 16 -2.66 -1.51 -9.56
N TYR A 17 -2.25 -2.29 -10.56
CA TYR A 17 -1.42 -3.46 -10.34
C TYR A 17 -0.33 -3.60 -11.39
N GLY A 18 0.77 -4.21 -10.96
CA GLY A 18 1.87 -4.53 -11.85
C GLY A 18 2.52 -3.29 -12.46
N PHE A 19 2.78 -3.38 -13.75
CA PHE A 19 3.45 -2.36 -14.56
C PHE A 19 2.54 -1.20 -14.95
N GLU A 20 1.23 -1.31 -14.75
CA GLU A 20 0.26 -0.26 -15.09
C GLU A 20 0.09 0.77 -13.96
N ASP A 21 0.63 0.48 -12.78
CA ASP A 21 0.51 1.34 -11.60
C ASP A 21 1.51 2.50 -11.62
N ILE A 22 1.07 3.61 -12.20
CA ILE A 22 1.88 4.83 -12.36
C ILE A 22 2.25 5.47 -11.02
N ILE A 23 1.41 5.33 -9.99
CA ILE A 23 1.70 5.89 -8.66
C ILE A 23 2.87 5.12 -8.05
N LYS A 24 2.82 3.79 -8.06
CA LYS A 24 3.91 2.96 -7.54
C LYS A 24 5.21 3.19 -8.30
N GLU A 25 5.16 3.38 -9.62
CA GLU A 25 6.34 3.65 -10.44
C GLU A 25 7.07 4.93 -10.00
N TRP A 26 6.34 6.04 -9.91
CA TRP A 26 6.96 7.36 -9.69
C TRP A 26 7.17 7.70 -8.22
N PHE A 27 6.48 7.02 -7.29
CA PHE A 27 6.54 7.34 -5.86
C PHE A 27 7.98 7.39 -5.30
N PRO A 28 8.87 6.39 -5.51
CA PRO A 28 10.22 6.44 -4.94
C PRO A 28 11.05 7.61 -5.46
N ALA A 29 10.93 7.91 -6.76
CA ALA A 29 11.68 9.00 -7.42
C ALA A 29 11.24 10.38 -6.92
N LEU A 30 9.93 10.56 -6.68
CA LEU A 30 9.37 11.86 -6.25
C LEU A 30 9.49 12.11 -4.75
N THR A 31 9.52 11.06 -3.93
CA THR A 31 9.46 11.19 -2.46
C THR A 31 10.79 10.99 -1.76
N ASN A 32 11.83 10.52 -2.48
CA ASN A 32 13.10 10.09 -1.88
C ASN A 32 12.89 9.09 -0.72
N SER A 33 11.87 8.25 -0.87
CA SER A 33 11.46 7.19 0.07
C SER A 33 11.43 5.85 -0.66
N TYR A 34 11.36 4.75 0.09
CA TYR A 34 11.31 3.41 -0.47
C TYR A 34 9.87 2.92 -0.56
N SER A 35 9.51 2.30 -1.67
CA SER A 35 8.29 1.50 -1.79
C SER A 35 8.67 0.03 -1.82
N ILE A 36 8.12 -0.75 -0.88
CA ILE A 36 8.45 -2.18 -0.81
C ILE A 36 7.77 -2.98 -1.93
N ASN A 37 6.66 -2.47 -2.46
CA ASN A 37 5.83 -3.15 -3.45
C ASN A 37 5.80 -2.47 -4.83
N THR A 38 6.74 -1.55 -5.12
CA THR A 38 7.04 -1.12 -6.50
C THR A 38 7.88 -2.18 -7.21
N ILE A 39 7.42 -2.61 -8.38
CA ILE A 39 8.09 -3.62 -9.22
C ILE A 39 8.86 -3.01 -10.39
N GLN A 40 8.44 -1.84 -10.88
CA GLN A 40 9.07 -1.16 -12.00
C GLN A 40 10.55 -0.85 -11.69
N GLY A 41 11.43 -1.12 -12.65
CA GLY A 41 12.88 -0.96 -12.49
C GLY A 41 13.56 -2.03 -11.63
N THR A 42 12.82 -3.06 -11.19
CA THR A 42 13.37 -4.19 -10.40
C THR A 42 13.36 -5.51 -11.16
N GLU A 43 12.93 -5.53 -12.41
CA GLU A 43 12.72 -6.72 -13.26
C GLU A 43 13.99 -7.55 -13.46
N TRP A 44 15.15 -6.88 -13.40
CA TRP A 44 16.46 -7.50 -13.57
C TRP A 44 17.15 -7.84 -12.25
N LEU A 45 16.50 -7.59 -11.11
CA LEU A 45 17.03 -7.85 -9.77
C LEU A 45 16.50 -9.18 -9.23
N ASN A 46 17.31 -9.84 -8.41
CA ASN A 46 16.93 -11.12 -7.77
C ASN A 46 15.67 -11.04 -6.88
N ASP A 47 15.28 -9.82 -6.46
CA ASP A 47 14.13 -9.59 -5.58
C ASP A 47 12.83 -9.29 -6.35
N PHE A 48 12.86 -9.27 -7.69
CA PHE A 48 11.68 -8.98 -8.52
C PHE A 48 10.47 -9.82 -8.13
N TYR A 49 10.66 -11.13 -7.96
CA TYR A 49 9.57 -12.05 -7.65
C TYR A 49 8.91 -11.76 -6.30
N ASN A 50 9.69 -11.42 -5.28
CA ASN A 50 9.13 -11.05 -3.97
C ASN A 50 8.34 -9.74 -4.07
N LYS A 51 8.88 -8.74 -4.78
CA LYS A 51 8.18 -7.48 -5.03
C LYS A 51 6.90 -7.68 -5.82
N LEU A 52 6.90 -8.60 -6.79
CA LEU A 52 5.72 -8.99 -7.53
C LEU A 52 4.65 -9.55 -6.59
N LEU A 53 4.98 -10.46 -5.67
CA LEU A 53 4.01 -10.96 -4.69
C LEU A 53 3.38 -9.84 -3.85
N TYR A 54 4.17 -8.85 -3.45
CA TYR A 54 3.68 -7.73 -2.64
C TYR A 54 2.93 -6.65 -3.42
N SER A 55 3.15 -6.55 -4.74
CA SER A 55 2.47 -5.60 -5.63
C SER A 55 1.05 -6.02 -5.98
N TYR A 56 0.69 -7.27 -5.72
CA TYR A 56 -0.57 -7.88 -6.12
C TYR A 56 -1.36 -8.47 -4.92
N PRO A 57 -1.52 -7.75 -3.79
CA PRO A 57 -2.18 -8.31 -2.61
C PRO A 57 -3.65 -8.67 -2.89
N PHE A 58 -4.29 -7.95 -3.81
CA PHE A 58 -5.68 -8.18 -4.20
C PHE A 58 -5.85 -9.42 -5.08
N ASN A 59 -4.87 -9.80 -5.89
CA ASN A 59 -4.98 -11.00 -6.75
C ASN A 59 -4.83 -12.30 -5.96
N SER A 60 -4.12 -12.28 -4.82
CA SER A 60 -4.05 -13.43 -3.92
C SER A 60 -5.34 -13.65 -3.12
N CYS A 61 -6.21 -12.66 -3.07
CA CYS A 61 -7.48 -12.73 -2.37
C CYS A 61 -8.61 -12.92 -3.37
N ASP A 62 -9.29 -14.04 -3.27
CA ASP A 62 -10.53 -14.25 -4.03
C ASP A 62 -11.47 -13.07 -3.69
N SER A 63 -12.01 -12.42 -4.72
CA SER A 63 -12.64 -11.07 -4.74
C SER A 63 -13.77 -10.77 -3.72
N LYS A 64 -14.01 -11.64 -2.75
CA LYS A 64 -15.11 -11.58 -1.78
C LYS A 64 -14.67 -11.46 -0.33
N ASP A 65 -13.39 -11.69 0.00
CA ASP A 65 -12.96 -11.74 1.40
C ASP A 65 -11.98 -10.62 1.79
N THR A 66 -12.52 -9.58 2.43
CA THR A 66 -11.73 -8.51 3.03
C THR A 66 -10.78 -8.99 4.12
N LEU A 67 -11.07 -10.13 4.77
CA LEU A 67 -10.18 -10.71 5.78
C LEU A 67 -8.87 -11.19 5.16
N CYS A 68 -8.93 -11.80 3.97
CA CYS A 68 -7.73 -12.19 3.24
C CYS A 68 -6.84 -10.98 2.97
N LEU A 69 -7.43 -9.88 2.50
CA LEU A 69 -6.69 -8.67 2.18
C LEU A 69 -5.98 -8.12 3.42
N TYR A 70 -6.67 -8.07 4.56
CA TYR A 70 -6.07 -7.64 5.82
C TYR A 70 -4.90 -8.54 6.21
N ILE A 71 -5.03 -9.86 6.07
CA ILE A 71 -3.93 -10.81 6.38
C ILE A 71 -2.72 -10.56 5.47
N VAL A 72 -2.94 -10.40 4.16
CA VAL A 72 -1.85 -10.17 3.20
C VAL A 72 -1.15 -8.83 3.47
N ILE A 73 -1.91 -7.77 3.74
CA ILE A 73 -1.34 -6.47 4.10
C ILE A 73 -0.53 -6.59 5.39
N GLU A 74 -1.09 -7.16 6.45
CA GLU A 74 -0.41 -7.36 7.73
C GLU A 74 0.92 -8.13 7.61
N GLN A 75 0.97 -9.13 6.72
CA GLN A 75 2.19 -9.87 6.46
C GLN A 75 3.21 -9.05 5.66
N SER A 76 2.75 -8.21 4.74
CA SER A 76 3.59 -7.40 3.84
C SER A 76 4.20 -6.20 4.55
N ILE A 77 3.48 -5.59 5.50
CA ILE A 77 3.89 -4.35 6.17
C ILE A 77 4.90 -4.54 7.31
N LYS A 78 5.37 -5.77 7.60
CA LYS A 78 6.29 -6.07 8.71
C LYS A 78 7.56 -5.23 8.73
N ASN A 79 8.00 -4.76 7.56
CA ASN A 79 9.20 -3.95 7.39
C ASN A 79 8.90 -2.54 6.84
N CYS A 80 7.66 -2.06 7.00
CA CYS A 80 7.25 -0.73 6.57
C CYS A 80 7.15 0.22 7.76
N ASP A 81 7.39 1.49 7.48
CA ASP A 81 7.14 2.58 8.42
C ASP A 81 5.75 3.18 8.20
N TYR A 82 5.25 3.14 6.96
CA TYR A 82 4.00 3.79 6.55
C TYR A 82 3.18 2.95 5.56
N ILE A 83 1.87 3.18 5.58
CA ILE A 83 0.92 2.72 4.57
C ILE A 83 0.42 3.95 3.83
N TYR A 84 0.48 3.92 2.51
CA TYR A 84 -0.10 4.93 1.63
C TYR A 84 -1.32 4.32 0.94
N LEU A 85 -2.46 4.96 1.07
CA LEU A 85 -3.72 4.56 0.48
C LEU A 85 -4.20 5.65 -0.46
N TYR A 86 -4.37 5.32 -1.73
CA TYR A 86 -4.97 6.21 -2.73
C TYR A 86 -6.40 5.77 -3.00
N THR A 87 -7.34 6.68 -2.84
CA THR A 87 -8.79 6.40 -2.85
C THR A 87 -9.52 7.02 -4.04
N GLU A 88 -8.81 7.77 -4.89
CA GLU A 88 -9.35 8.42 -6.09
C GLU A 88 -9.11 7.54 -7.31
N ASP A 89 -9.85 6.45 -7.47
CA ASP A 89 -10.14 5.91 -8.80
C ASP A 89 -11.10 4.72 -8.66
N ASN A 90 -11.92 4.54 -9.69
CA ASN A 90 -12.72 3.33 -9.91
C ASN A 90 -11.79 2.18 -10.33
N LEU A 91 -10.96 1.74 -9.40
CA LEU A 91 -9.95 0.72 -9.66
C LEU A 91 -10.66 -0.63 -9.70
N GLN A 92 -10.24 -1.45 -10.66
CA GLN A 92 -10.71 -2.82 -10.88
C GLN A 92 -10.26 -3.76 -9.73
N THR A 93 -10.20 -3.28 -8.50
CA THR A 93 -10.14 -4.11 -7.30
C THR A 93 -11.44 -4.88 -7.28
N GLY A 94 -11.37 -6.18 -7.61
CA GLY A 94 -12.54 -6.99 -7.95
C GLY A 94 -13.79 -6.73 -7.11
N ASN A 95 -14.94 -6.60 -7.77
CA ASN A 95 -16.32 -6.61 -7.28
C ASN A 95 -16.74 -5.73 -6.06
N ASP A 96 -15.83 -5.15 -5.26
CA ASP A 96 -16.16 -4.38 -4.05
C ASP A 96 -15.67 -2.93 -4.15
N PRO A 97 -16.53 -1.99 -4.59
CA PRO A 97 -16.19 -0.57 -4.71
C PRO A 97 -15.91 0.11 -3.35
N CYS A 98 -16.19 -0.57 -2.23
CA CYS A 98 -16.02 -0.02 -0.89
C CYS A 98 -14.75 -0.50 -0.17
N ILE A 99 -13.85 -1.22 -0.84
CA ILE A 99 -12.68 -1.85 -0.20
C ILE A 99 -11.77 -0.85 0.53
N TYR A 100 -11.60 0.35 -0.03
CA TYR A 100 -10.82 1.43 0.57
C TYR A 100 -11.43 1.97 1.86
N PHE A 101 -12.75 2.12 1.90
CA PHE A 101 -13.45 2.53 3.11
C PHE A 101 -13.28 1.49 4.22
N LYS A 102 -13.39 0.21 3.88
CA LYS A 102 -13.20 -0.89 4.83
C LYS A 102 -11.76 -0.97 5.34
N LEU A 103 -10.77 -0.74 4.47
CA LEU A 103 -9.36 -0.63 4.88
C LEU A 103 -9.11 0.57 5.80
N HIS A 104 -9.66 1.72 5.44
CA HIS A 104 -9.57 2.94 6.26
C HIS A 104 -10.18 2.72 7.65
N GLU A 105 -11.38 2.14 7.72
CA GLU A 105 -12.03 1.76 8.99
C GLU A 105 -11.19 0.74 9.78
N TYR A 106 -10.65 -0.29 9.10
CA TYR A 106 -9.79 -1.28 9.73
C TYR A 106 -8.55 -0.65 10.36
N PHE A 107 -7.86 0.25 9.65
CA PHE A 107 -6.66 0.91 10.17
C PHE A 107 -6.98 1.89 11.30
N ASN A 108 -8.07 2.65 11.21
CA ASN A 108 -8.51 3.55 12.27
C ASN A 108 -8.87 2.82 13.56
N ASN A 109 -9.39 1.59 13.46
CA ASN A 109 -9.82 0.80 14.61
C ASN A 109 -8.69 -0.02 15.28
N LYS A 110 -7.43 0.16 14.88
CA LYS A 110 -6.29 -0.60 15.40
C LYS A 110 -5.24 0.32 15.99
N ASP A 111 -4.89 0.08 17.25
CA ASP A 111 -3.88 0.85 18.01
C ASP A 111 -2.46 0.81 17.42
N LYS A 112 -2.21 -0.03 16.42
CA LYS A 112 -0.91 -0.15 15.73
C LYS A 112 -0.75 0.83 14.56
N PHE A 113 -1.78 1.61 14.22
CA PHE A 113 -1.73 2.58 13.15
C PHE A 113 -2.08 3.96 13.69
N GLU A 114 -1.28 4.95 13.29
CA GLU A 114 -1.51 6.35 13.56
C GLU A 114 -1.85 7.05 12.24
N LEU A 115 -3.04 7.63 12.13
CA LEU A 115 -3.41 8.44 10.97
C LEU A 115 -2.62 9.76 11.00
N ILE A 116 -1.75 9.97 10.00
CA ILE A 116 -0.90 11.17 9.93
C ILE A 116 -1.26 12.11 8.78
N TYR A 117 -2.02 11.63 7.79
CA TYR A 117 -2.48 12.42 6.66
C TYR A 117 -3.77 11.83 6.09
N ASP A 118 -4.73 12.70 5.77
CA ASP A 118 -6.01 12.34 5.13
C ASP A 118 -6.55 13.57 4.38
N LYS A 119 -6.19 13.70 3.10
CA LYS A 119 -6.68 14.76 2.20
C LYS A 119 -6.51 14.36 0.73
N ASN A 120 -7.36 14.93 -0.15
CA ASN A 120 -7.27 14.79 -1.61
C ASN A 120 -7.11 13.33 -2.04
N SER A 121 -7.95 12.46 -1.46
CA SER A 121 -7.98 11.04 -1.76
C SER A 121 -6.68 10.27 -1.52
N ILE A 122 -5.86 10.82 -0.63
CA ILE A 122 -4.65 10.20 -0.13
C ILE A 122 -4.77 10.11 1.38
N ILE A 123 -4.57 8.90 1.89
CA ILE A 123 -4.55 8.60 3.31
C ILE A 123 -3.19 7.97 3.63
N ILE A 124 -2.51 8.46 4.66
CA ILE A 124 -1.24 7.92 5.12
C ILE A 124 -1.35 7.55 6.59
N TYR A 125 -1.05 6.28 6.86
CA TYR A 125 -0.89 5.77 8.21
C TYR A 125 0.58 5.57 8.51
N LYS A 126 0.99 5.96 9.70
CA LYS A 126 2.24 5.53 10.30
C LYS A 126 1.99 4.23 11.06
N ILE A 127 2.88 3.26 10.86
CA ILE A 127 2.84 1.99 11.57
C ILE A 127 3.59 2.20 12.89
N LEU A 128 2.85 2.10 13.98
CA LEU A 128 3.41 2.07 15.32
C LEU A 128 3.96 0.66 15.51
N SER A 129 5.26 0.50 15.32
CA SER A 129 5.94 -0.78 15.55
C SER A 129 5.56 -1.33 16.93
N LYS A 130 5.32 -2.65 16.97
CA LYS A 130 4.87 -3.43 18.15
C LYS A 130 5.64 -3.14 19.43
#